data_AF-A0A925ZTN7-F1
#
_entry.id   AF-A0A925ZTN7-F1
#
_cell.length_a   1.000
_cell.length_b   1.000
_cell.length_c   1.000
_cell.angle_alpha   90.00
_cell.angle_beta   90.00
_cell.angle_gamma   90.00
#
_symmetry.space_group_name_H-M   'P 1'
#
loop_
_entity.id
_entity.type
_entity.pdbx_description
1 polymer ?
#
loop_
_entity_poly.entity_id
_entity_poly.type
_entity_poly.pdbx_seq_one_letter_code
_entity_poly.pdbx_strand_id
1 'polypeptide(L)'
;MTHSPEATYRARATQFAAMRDALHQRWNRVSNVRLVLFLLVLAAAGVGLWLGNSWLYAGAALLFVGFVAAVAYHTALGNRRRRSHELWEINDEGLRRARRDWAALPLR
;
A
#
# COMPACT_ATOMS: atom_id res chain seq x y z
N MET A 1 17.69 -12.88 31.94
CA MET A 1 17.95 -11.59 31.27
C MET A 1 16.63 -10.86 31.10
N THR A 2 16.32 -9.89 31.94
CA THR A 2 15.10 -9.08 31.84
C THR A 2 15.28 -8.09 30.68
N HIS A 3 14.70 -8.41 29.51
CA HIS A 3 14.63 -7.42 28.43
C HIS A 3 13.85 -6.21 28.94
N SER A 4 14.47 -5.02 28.90
CA SER A 4 13.74 -3.78 29.20
C SER A 4 12.53 -3.67 28.26
N PRO A 5 11.32 -3.38 28.76
CA PRO A 5 10.14 -3.18 27.92
C PRO A 5 10.38 -2.19 26.77
N GLU A 6 11.22 -1.18 27.00
CA GLU A 6 11.63 -0.20 25.99
C GLU A 6 12.40 -0.81 24.83
N ALA A 7 13.25 -1.81 25.10
CA ALA A 7 14.00 -2.52 24.07
C ALA A 7 13.04 -3.31 23.17
N THR A 8 12.01 -3.95 23.75
CA THR A 8 10.96 -4.65 22.99
C THR A 8 10.14 -3.68 22.14
N TYR A 9 9.68 -2.55 22.70
CA TYR A 9 8.94 -1.56 21.93
C TYR A 9 9.77 -0.96 20.80
N ARG A 10 11.06 -0.68 21.04
CA ARG A 10 11.97 -0.15 20.01
C ARG A 10 12.19 -1.15 18.87
N ALA A 11 12.45 -2.42 19.19
CA ALA A 11 12.62 -3.46 18.18
C ALA A 11 11.36 -3.60 17.31
N ARG A 12 10.18 -3.63 17.93
CA ARG A 12 8.89 -3.72 17.23
C ARG A 12 8.59 -2.48 16.40
N ALA A 13 8.83 -1.28 16.93
CA ALA A 13 8.65 -0.03 16.19
C ALA A 13 9.53 -0.01 14.92
N THR A 14 10.82 -0.37 15.02
CA THR A 14 11.71 -0.46 13.86
C THR A 14 11.21 -1.49 12.85
N GLN A 15 10.78 -2.66 13.30
CA GLN A 15 10.24 -3.70 12.42
C GLN A 15 8.98 -3.23 11.67
N PHE A 16 8.01 -2.64 12.38
CA PHE A 16 6.77 -2.18 11.77
C PHE A 16 6.97 -0.96 10.86
N ALA A 17 7.94 -0.09 11.18
CA ALA A 17 8.35 1.00 10.29
C ALA A 17 8.89 0.45 8.96
N ALA A 18 9.81 -0.52 9.00
CA ALA A 18 10.35 -1.15 7.79
C ALA A 18 9.25 -1.86 6.97
N MET A 19 8.32 -2.56 7.64
CA MET A 19 7.17 -3.18 6.97
C MET A 19 6.24 -2.16 6.33
N ARG A 20 5.93 -1.07 7.03
CA ARG A 20 5.10 0.04 6.52
C ARG A 20 5.73 0.64 5.27
N ASP A 21 7.03 0.92 5.30
CA ASP A 21 7.74 1.61 4.22
C ASP A 21 7.85 0.69 2.98
N ALA A 22 8.13 -0.60 3.18
CA ALA A 22 8.13 -1.59 2.10
C ALA A 22 6.73 -1.73 1.44
N LEU A 23 5.67 -1.75 2.25
CA LEU A 23 4.28 -1.77 1.75
C LEU A 23 3.93 -0.47 1.01
N HIS A 24 4.40 0.68 1.50
CA HIS A 24 4.18 1.98 0.86
C HIS A 24 4.82 2.03 -0.53
N GLN A 25 6.07 1.56 -0.68
CA GLN A 25 6.74 1.48 -1.98
C GLN A 25 5.98 0.59 -2.97
N ARG A 26 5.51 -0.58 -2.52
CA ARG A 26 4.69 -1.47 -3.36
C ARG A 26 3.36 -0.82 -3.76
N TRP A 27 2.74 -0.09 -2.84
CA TRP A 27 1.46 0.58 -3.07
C TRP A 27 1.57 1.66 -4.13
N ASN A 28 2.64 2.48 -4.07
CA ASN A 28 2.93 3.48 -5.09
C ASN A 28 3.13 2.85 -6.49
N ARG A 29 3.89 1.74 -6.57
CA ARG A 29 4.09 1.02 -7.84
C ARG A 29 2.77 0.51 -8.43
N VAL A 30 1.91 -0.09 -7.62
CA VAL A 30 0.60 -0.61 -8.07
C VAL A 30 -0.32 0.52 -8.52
N SER A 31 -0.26 1.70 -7.86
CA SER A 31 -1.00 2.89 -8.28
C SER A 31 -0.60 3.32 -9.71
N ASN A 32 0.70 3.36 -9.99
CA ASN A 32 1.22 3.68 -11.32
C ASN A 32 0.84 2.61 -12.36
N VAL A 33 0.93 1.32 -12.01
CA VAL A 33 0.51 0.21 -12.90
C VAL A 33 -0.96 0.34 -13.29
N ARG A 34 -1.85 0.67 -12.35
CA ARG A 34 -3.26 0.93 -12.66
C ARG A 34 -3.44 2.05 -13.68
N LEU A 35 -2.71 3.14 -13.52
CA LEU A 35 -2.77 4.26 -14.46
C LEU A 35 -2.33 3.82 -15.86
N VAL A 36 -1.20 3.11 -15.96
CA VAL A 36 -0.70 2.59 -17.25
C VAL A 36 -1.71 1.64 -17.88
N LEU A 37 -2.26 0.69 -17.12
CA LEU A 37 -3.28 -0.24 -17.63
C LEU A 37 -4.52 0.48 -18.14
N PHE A 38 -5.00 1.49 -17.41
CA PHE A 38 -6.15 2.29 -17.85
C PHE A 38 -5.87 3.02 -19.18
N LEU A 39 -4.68 3.64 -19.30
CA LEU A 39 -4.27 4.29 -20.55
C LEU A 39 -4.15 3.31 -21.71
N LEU A 40 -3.61 2.11 -21.47
CA LEU A 40 -3.52 1.06 -22.49
C LEU A 40 -4.89 0.56 -22.94
N VAL A 41 -5.86 0.41 -22.02
CA VAL A 41 -7.25 0.07 -22.35
C VAL A 41 -7.84 1.13 -23.29
N LEU A 42 -7.70 2.42 -22.94
CA LEU A 42 -8.20 3.52 -23.77
C LEU A 42 -7.54 3.56 -25.15
N ALA A 43 -6.21 3.39 -25.20
CA ALA A 43 -5.48 3.36 -26.47
C ALA A 43 -5.91 2.18 -27.34
N ALA A 44 -6.01 0.97 -26.78
CA ALA A 44 -6.43 -0.22 -27.51
C ALA A 44 -7.86 -0.09 -28.04
N ALA A 45 -8.79 0.43 -27.22
CA ALA A 45 -10.17 0.66 -27.64
C ALA A 45 -10.26 1.74 -28.74
N GLY A 46 -9.55 2.86 -28.60
CA GLY A 46 -9.54 3.95 -29.58
C GLY A 46 -8.93 3.54 -30.92
N VAL A 47 -7.79 2.84 -30.90
CA VAL A 47 -7.14 2.30 -32.11
C VAL A 47 -8.00 1.19 -32.73
N GLY A 48 -8.61 0.34 -31.91
CA GLY A 48 -9.56 -0.69 -32.36
C GLY A 48 -10.74 -0.11 -33.12
N LEU A 49 -11.29 1.00 -32.63
CA LEU A 49 -12.38 1.71 -33.28
C LEU A 49 -11.93 2.37 -34.60
N TRP A 50 -10.74 2.97 -34.63
CA TRP A 50 -10.22 3.64 -35.82
C TRP A 50 -9.86 2.66 -36.95
N LEU A 51 -9.28 1.50 -36.60
CA LEU A 51 -8.87 0.47 -37.57
C LEU A 51 -9.97 -0.55 -37.87
N GLY A 52 -11.10 -0.54 -37.14
CA GLY A 52 -12.16 -1.54 -37.26
C GLY A 52 -11.72 -2.96 -36.89
N ASN A 53 -10.66 -3.12 -36.10
CA ASN A 53 -10.06 -4.42 -35.80
C ASN A 53 -10.60 -5.02 -34.49
N SER A 54 -11.41 -6.07 -34.61
CA SER A 54 -12.04 -6.76 -33.49
C SER A 54 -11.07 -7.38 -32.48
N TRP A 55 -9.86 -7.74 -32.90
CA TRP A 55 -8.85 -8.31 -32.00
C TRP A 55 -8.35 -7.30 -30.96
N LEU A 56 -8.36 -6.00 -31.28
CA LEU A 56 -7.97 -4.96 -30.34
C LEU A 56 -8.97 -4.82 -29.19
N TYR A 57 -10.25 -5.13 -29.41
CA TYR A 57 -11.24 -5.18 -28.32
C TYR A 57 -10.99 -6.36 -27.37
N ALA A 58 -10.56 -7.52 -27.88
CA ALA A 58 -10.15 -8.64 -27.03
C ALA A 58 -8.93 -8.27 -26.17
N GLY A 59 -7.94 -7.59 -26.76
CA GLY A 59 -6.79 -7.05 -26.03
C GLY A 59 -7.19 -6.03 -24.96
N ALA A 60 -8.09 -5.10 -25.28
CA ALA A 60 -8.62 -4.12 -24.34
C ALA A 60 -9.37 -4.79 -23.17
N ALA A 61 -10.17 -5.82 -23.44
CA ALA A 61 -10.86 -6.59 -22.40
C ALA A 61 -9.88 -7.28 -21.45
N LEU A 62 -8.80 -7.89 -21.98
CA LEU A 62 -7.76 -8.51 -21.15
C LEU A 62 -7.03 -7.48 -20.28
N LEU A 63 -6.67 -6.33 -20.84
CA LEU A 63 -6.05 -5.23 -20.10
C LEU A 63 -6.98 -4.70 -18.99
N PHE A 64 -8.28 -4.63 -19.26
CA PHE A 64 -9.27 -4.21 -18.28
C PHE A 64 -9.39 -5.20 -17.12
N VAL A 65 -9.36 -6.51 -17.38
CA VAL A 65 -9.29 -7.53 -16.31
C VAL A 65 -8.02 -7.34 -15.46
N GLY A 66 -6.87 -7.08 -16.11
CA GLY A 66 -5.62 -6.75 -15.42
C GLY A 66 -5.75 -5.50 -14.53
N PHE A 67 -6.44 -4.47 -15.01
CA PHE A 67 -6.73 -3.26 -14.24
C PHE A 67 -7.57 -3.55 -13.00
N VAL A 68 -8.65 -4.32 -13.13
CA VAL A 68 -9.53 -4.72 -12.01
C VAL A 68 -8.74 -5.53 -10.96
N ALA A 69 -7.91 -6.47 -11.40
CA ALA A 69 -7.03 -7.22 -10.50
C ALA A 69 -6.06 -6.30 -9.74
N ALA A 70 -5.48 -5.31 -10.43
CA ALA A 70 -4.60 -4.32 -9.81
C ALA A 70 -5.34 -3.42 -8.79
N VAL A 71 -6.61 -3.07 -9.04
CA VAL A 71 -7.47 -2.36 -8.07
C VAL A 71 -7.68 -3.19 -6.80
N ALA A 72 -8.07 -4.45 -6.94
CA ALA A 72 -8.28 -5.34 -5.80
C ALA A 72 -6.98 -5.51 -4.97
N TYR A 73 -5.86 -5.73 -5.66
CA TYR A 73 -4.55 -5.85 -5.02
C TYR A 73 -4.12 -4.57 -4.30
N HIS A 74 -4.37 -3.40 -4.90
CA HIS A 74 -4.09 -2.10 -4.29
C HIS A 74 -4.86 -1.89 -2.99
N THR A 75 -6.14 -2.26 -2.95
CA THR A 75 -6.97 -2.20 -1.75
C THR A 75 -6.47 -3.14 -0.66
N ALA A 76 -6.16 -4.39 -1.01
CA ALA A 76 -5.59 -5.35 -0.08
C ALA A 76 -4.26 -4.85 0.52
N LEU A 77 -3.42 -4.23 -0.30
CA LEU A 77 -2.15 -3.64 0.14
C LEU A 77 -2.36 -2.41 1.04
N GLY A 78 -3.37 -1.60 0.77
CA GLY A 78 -3.80 -0.48 1.61
C GLY A 78 -4.17 -0.94 3.02
N ASN A 79 -4.94 -2.03 3.15
CA ASN A 79 -5.31 -2.61 4.45
C ASN A 79 -4.08 -3.10 5.22
N ARG A 80 -3.14 -3.77 4.54
CA ARG A 80 -1.87 -4.21 5.15
C ARG A 80 -1.03 -3.01 5.61
N ARG A 81 -0.93 -1.96 4.80
CA ARG A 81 -0.19 -0.74 5.14
C ARG A 81 -0.79 -0.05 6.37
N ARG A 82 -2.13 0.06 6.43
CA ARG A 82 -2.85 0.63 7.57
C ARG A 82 -2.56 -0.15 8.86
N ARG A 83 -2.67 -1.47 8.83
CA ARG A 83 -2.34 -2.33 9.97
C ARG A 83 -0.90 -2.13 10.45
N SER A 84 0.07 -2.10 9.53
CA SER A 84 1.47 -1.86 9.91
C SER A 84 1.69 -0.48 10.52
N HIS A 85 0.98 0.54 10.04
CA HIS A 85 1.00 1.89 10.61
C HIS A 85 0.44 1.92 12.03
N GLU A 86 -0.71 1.31 12.26
CA GLU A 86 -1.34 1.21 13.59
C GLU A 86 -0.44 0.47 14.59
N LEU A 87 0.16 -0.65 14.17
CA LEU A 87 1.12 -1.38 15.00
C LEU A 87 2.35 -0.55 15.34
N TRP A 88 2.87 0.22 14.38
CA TRP A 88 3.97 1.15 14.62
C TRP A 88 3.58 2.22 15.64
N GLU A 89 2.42 2.87 15.47
CA GLU A 89 1.94 3.91 16.39
C GLU A 89 1.80 3.41 17.83
N ILE A 90 1.25 2.22 18.04
CA ILE A 90 1.08 1.64 19.38
C ILE A 90 2.44 1.46 20.08
N ASN A 91 3.46 1.00 19.34
CA ASN A 91 4.80 0.79 19.92
C ASN A 91 5.52 2.14 20.17
N ASP A 92 5.36 3.10 19.25
CA ASP A 92 5.90 4.45 19.41
C ASP A 92 5.27 5.17 20.62
N GLU A 93 3.97 5.01 20.82
CA GLU A 93 3.26 5.50 21.99
C GLU A 93 3.71 4.79 23.29
N GLY A 94 3.93 3.46 23.24
CA GLY A 94 4.50 2.70 24.35
C GLY A 94 5.89 3.21 24.77
N LEU A 95 6.73 3.61 23.81
CA LEU A 95 8.02 4.24 24.08
C LEU A 95 7.87 5.61 24.75
N ARG A 96 6.93 6.45 24.28
CA ARG A 96 6.64 7.75 24.90
C ARG A 96 6.19 7.59 26.35
N ARG A 97 5.27 6.64 26.63
CA ARG A 97 4.82 6.31 27.99
C ARG A 97 5.96 5.84 28.88
N ALA A 98 6.84 4.95 28.38
CA ALA A 98 7.99 4.46 29.13
C ALA A 98 8.94 5.60 29.53
N ARG A 99 9.13 6.57 28.63
CA ARG A 99 9.91 7.80 28.87
C ARG A 99 9.18 8.86 29.71
N ARG A 100 7.92 8.61 30.10
CA ARG A 100 7.03 9.58 30.78
C ARG A 100 6.83 10.88 30.00
N ASP A 101 6.91 10.81 28.67
CA ASP A 101 6.67 11.94 27.78
C ASP A 101 5.17 12.11 27.51
N TRP A 102 4.45 12.57 28.54
CA TRP A 102 2.99 12.69 28.50
C TRP A 102 2.51 13.79 27.55
N ALA A 103 3.34 14.82 27.32
CA ALA A 103 3.02 15.93 26.43
C ALA A 103 2.99 15.51 24.96
N ALA A 104 3.78 14.50 24.56
CA ALA A 104 3.85 14.00 23.19
C ALA A 104 2.85 12.88 22.88
N LEU A 105 1.97 12.50 23.81
CA LEU A 105 0.96 11.48 23.57
C LEU A 105 -0.23 12.04 22.78
N PRO A 106 -0.81 11.25 21.85
CA PRO A 106 -1.95 11.71 21.09
C PRO A 106 -3.19 11.83 21.99
N LEU A 107 -3.90 12.96 21.88
CA LEU A 107 -5.21 13.15 22.48
C LEU A 107 -6.23 12.41 21.59
N ARG A 108 -6.66 11.22 22.01
CA ARG A 108 -7.63 10.38 21.28
C ARG A 108 -8.80 10.04 22.18
#